data_AF-A0A1Y2WWZ7-F1
#
_entry.id   AF-A0A1Y2WWZ7-F1
#
_cell.length_a   1.000
_cell.length_b   1.000
_cell.length_c   1.000
_cell.angle_alpha   90.00
_cell.angle_beta   90.00
_cell.angle_gamma   90.00
#
_symmetry.space_group_name_H-M   'P 1'
#
loop_
_entity.id
_entity.type
_entity.pdbx_description
1 polymer ?
#
loop_
_entity_poly.entity_id
_entity_poly.type
_entity_poly.pdbx_seq_one_letter_code
_entity_poly.pdbx_strand_id
1 'polypeptide(L)'
;MRAPPSERRPGVAVGYLPMVVRAVLPYLEIECLQVLPPQQDLDAIIEIYKHEIHPILPIVDFGTRALVETVSRENPATIVFRQAICLVVSKSPSARQYLNLPESEDGQFTLKTPREFADRLFGVLKIAQDIGLVDDRIELVQVLALMTFHSYGPDGDDEVARLCGLAVHFTYSSGLYYSSRPGDTISEARRVELLCSLFSLDKIVTMVTGRPAMIHINEIYLPSLDDAVMRALPPGLVLLFRLCQTLDRVLGLYQARPPNETAKEDCIWEASWPEFEVLVKDCKAQTMHPSTQACLELLYNVVGVISYRPPEIETIETRDTDSTPSTEIRSSRIRHKYCAQQILSILDLQVTNLPFIPYAASLSLTVALRSLKHTSLETTRKMARDDVQRSLRNLDALAETYWHAEQASRVGRQLLQTYDGDTY
;
A
#
# COMPACT_ATOMS: atom_id res chain seq x y z
N MET A 1 -0.14 -36.85 -15.34
CA MET A 1 -0.55 -37.17 -13.95
C MET A 1 -0.22 -35.97 -13.09
N ARG A 2 -1.22 -35.24 -12.59
CA ARG A 2 -1.00 -34.09 -11.70
C ARG A 2 -0.72 -34.60 -10.29
N ALA A 3 0.26 -33.99 -9.64
CA ALA A 3 0.57 -34.15 -8.24
C ALA A 3 -0.69 -33.82 -7.38
N PRO A 4 -1.10 -34.69 -6.43
CA PRO A 4 -2.22 -34.40 -5.52
C PRO A 4 -1.97 -33.09 -4.74
N PRO A 5 -3.03 -32.41 -4.25
CA PRO A 5 -2.92 -31.11 -3.58
C PRO A 5 -1.88 -31.06 -2.46
N SER A 6 -1.67 -32.19 -1.78
CA SER A 6 -0.67 -32.37 -0.74
C SER A 6 0.79 -32.22 -1.19
N GLU A 7 1.11 -32.48 -2.46
CA GLU A 7 2.46 -32.34 -3.04
C GLU A 7 2.78 -30.90 -3.47
N ARG A 8 1.81 -29.98 -3.39
CA ARG A 8 1.98 -28.56 -3.78
C ARG A 8 2.54 -27.68 -2.66
N ARG A 9 2.65 -28.20 -1.43
CA ARG A 9 3.22 -27.46 -0.30
C ARG A 9 4.75 -27.46 -0.35
N PRO A 10 5.40 -26.29 -0.33
CA PRO A 10 6.85 -26.22 -0.20
C PRO A 10 7.30 -26.80 1.14
N GLY A 11 8.22 -27.77 1.11
CA GLY A 11 9.03 -28.15 2.28
C GLY A 11 8.52 -29.30 3.18
N VAL A 12 7.37 -29.91 2.91
CA VAL A 12 6.92 -31.11 3.66
C VAL A 12 6.44 -32.20 2.71
N ALA A 13 7.13 -33.33 2.69
CA ALA A 13 6.69 -34.49 1.91
C ALA A 13 5.39 -35.06 2.48
N VAL A 14 4.43 -35.37 1.60
CA VAL A 14 3.04 -35.78 1.91
C VAL A 14 2.93 -36.88 2.96
N GLY A 15 3.86 -37.84 2.93
CA GLY A 15 3.90 -38.96 3.88
C GLY A 15 4.17 -38.54 5.33
N TYR A 16 4.64 -37.32 5.57
CA TYR A 16 5.03 -36.81 6.88
C TYR A 16 4.12 -35.69 7.40
N LEU A 17 3.03 -35.36 6.68
CA LEU A 17 2.05 -34.41 7.20
C LEU A 17 1.35 -35.02 8.44
N PRO A 18 1.23 -34.25 9.54
CA PRO A 18 0.48 -34.70 10.71
C PRO A 18 -0.93 -35.14 10.33
N MET A 19 -1.43 -36.22 10.95
CA MET A 19 -2.74 -36.82 10.65
C MET A 19 -3.87 -35.78 10.67
N VAL A 20 -3.86 -34.88 11.66
CA VAL A 20 -4.86 -33.80 11.80
C VAL A 20 -4.86 -32.88 10.58
N VAL A 21 -3.69 -32.49 10.08
CA VAL A 21 -3.57 -31.63 8.89
C VAL A 21 -4.11 -32.35 7.66
N ARG A 22 -3.80 -33.63 7.50
CA ARG A 22 -4.32 -34.45 6.38
C ARG A 22 -5.84 -34.59 6.42
N ALA A 23 -6.44 -34.70 7.60
CA ALA A 23 -7.89 -34.85 7.76
C ALA A 23 -8.64 -33.55 7.46
N VAL A 24 -8.08 -32.39 7.85
CA VAL A 24 -8.74 -31.08 7.74
C VAL A 24 -8.52 -30.42 6.38
N LEU A 25 -7.41 -30.75 5.70
CA LEU A 25 -7.02 -30.18 4.40
C LEU A 25 -8.16 -30.08 3.37
N PRO A 26 -8.91 -31.15 3.05
CA PRO A 26 -9.98 -31.07 2.05
C PRO A 26 -11.10 -30.07 2.41
N TYR A 27 -11.40 -29.92 3.70
CA TYR A 27 -12.42 -28.99 4.18
C TYR A 27 -11.95 -27.53 4.03
N LEU A 28 -10.68 -27.26 4.30
CA LEU A 28 -10.09 -25.94 4.08
C LEU A 28 -10.09 -25.57 2.59
N GLU A 29 -9.74 -26.52 1.71
CA GLU A 29 -9.79 -26.29 0.26
C GLU A 29 -11.21 -25.95 -0.20
N ILE A 30 -12.22 -26.68 0.28
CA ILE A 30 -13.62 -26.41 -0.05
C ILE A 30 -14.03 -25.02 0.42
N GLU A 31 -13.71 -24.64 1.66
CA GLU A 31 -14.07 -23.34 2.21
C GLU A 31 -13.40 -22.20 1.42
N CYS A 32 -12.10 -22.32 1.13
CA CYS A 32 -11.36 -21.33 0.36
C CYS A 32 -11.96 -21.10 -1.03
N LEU A 33 -12.45 -22.15 -1.68
CA LEU A 33 -12.88 -22.09 -3.08
C LEU A 33 -14.36 -21.72 -3.28
N GLN A 34 -15.09 -21.38 -2.21
CA GLN A 34 -16.50 -20.99 -2.25
C GLN A 34 -16.74 -19.47 -2.17
N VAL A 35 -15.76 -18.71 -1.70
CA VAL A 35 -15.91 -17.28 -1.44
C VAL A 35 -15.56 -16.48 -2.69
N LEU A 36 -16.50 -16.36 -3.62
CA LEU A 36 -16.31 -15.58 -4.85
C LEU A 36 -17.63 -14.93 -5.26
N PRO A 37 -17.64 -13.67 -5.73
CA PRO A 37 -18.85 -13.04 -6.26
C PRO A 37 -19.45 -13.80 -7.45
N PRO A 38 -20.75 -13.60 -7.73
CA PRO A 38 -21.36 -14.06 -8.98
C PRO A 38 -20.59 -13.57 -10.21
N GLN A 39 -20.62 -14.33 -11.31
CA GLN A 39 -19.80 -14.04 -12.50
C GLN A 39 -19.97 -12.60 -13.03
N GLN A 40 -21.19 -12.09 -13.08
CA GLN A 40 -21.48 -10.73 -13.56
C GLN A 40 -20.82 -9.65 -12.68
N ASP A 41 -20.90 -9.80 -11.37
CA ASP A 41 -20.29 -8.88 -10.40
C ASP A 41 -18.76 -8.99 -10.46
N LEU A 42 -18.25 -10.21 -10.63
CA LEU A 42 -16.83 -10.48 -10.76
C LEU A 42 -16.23 -9.84 -12.01
N ASP A 43 -16.90 -9.94 -13.15
CA ASP A 43 -16.47 -9.30 -14.39
C ASP A 43 -16.44 -7.77 -14.22
N ALA A 44 -17.46 -7.18 -13.59
CA ALA A 44 -17.49 -5.75 -13.29
C ALA A 44 -16.36 -5.33 -12.35
N ILE A 45 -16.08 -6.12 -11.31
CA ILE A 45 -14.96 -5.90 -10.38
C ILE A 45 -13.61 -5.93 -11.12
N ILE A 46 -13.41 -6.88 -12.02
CA ILE A 46 -12.16 -6.99 -12.81
C ILE A 46 -11.98 -5.76 -13.71
N GLU A 47 -13.05 -5.27 -14.34
CA GLU A 47 -12.98 -4.04 -15.13
C GLU A 47 -12.67 -2.80 -14.27
N ILE A 48 -13.24 -2.71 -13.06
CA ILE A 48 -12.88 -1.64 -12.11
C ILE A 48 -11.38 -1.71 -11.75
N TYR A 49 -10.83 -2.90 -11.49
CA TYR A 49 -9.39 -3.05 -11.23
C TYR A 49 -8.54 -2.53 -12.40
N LYS A 50 -8.90 -2.89 -13.63
CA LYS A 50 -8.20 -2.48 -14.86
C LYS A 50 -8.18 -0.96 -15.05
N HIS A 51 -9.26 -0.28 -14.64
CA HIS A 51 -9.40 1.16 -14.81
C HIS A 51 -8.81 1.97 -13.66
N GLU A 52 -8.97 1.53 -12.41
CA GLU A 52 -8.62 2.35 -11.25
C GLU A 52 -7.22 2.04 -10.69
N ILE A 53 -6.81 0.77 -10.67
CA ILE A 53 -5.60 0.32 -9.95
C ILE A 53 -4.47 -0.04 -10.91
N HIS A 54 -4.75 -0.88 -11.91
CA HIS A 54 -3.78 -1.38 -12.86
C HIS A 54 -2.96 -0.28 -13.57
N PRO A 55 -3.51 0.90 -13.93
CA PRO A 55 -2.74 1.96 -14.58
C PRO A 55 -1.65 2.60 -13.70
N ILE A 56 -1.78 2.51 -12.38
CA ILE A 56 -0.78 3.00 -11.41
C ILE A 56 0.13 1.86 -10.95
N LEU A 57 -0.46 0.71 -10.63
CA LEU A 57 0.21 -0.41 -9.99
C LEU A 57 -0.17 -1.72 -10.70
N PRO A 58 0.41 -1.98 -11.89
CA PRO A 58 0.11 -3.16 -12.71
C PRO A 58 0.70 -4.46 -12.12
N ILE A 59 0.26 -4.85 -10.93
CA ILE A 59 0.61 -6.13 -10.29
C ILE A 59 0.05 -7.30 -11.08
N VAL A 60 -1.20 -7.21 -11.56
CA VAL A 60 -1.90 -8.31 -12.23
C VAL A 60 -1.51 -8.45 -13.69
N ASP A 61 -1.13 -9.65 -14.10
CA ASP A 61 -0.98 -10.07 -15.47
C ASP A 61 -2.26 -10.78 -15.95
N PHE A 62 -3.04 -10.09 -16.77
CA PHE A 62 -4.28 -10.63 -17.34
C PHE A 62 -4.05 -11.74 -18.37
N GLY A 63 -2.81 -11.96 -18.82
CA GLY A 63 -2.43 -13.09 -19.68
C GLY A 63 -2.08 -14.37 -18.91
N THR A 64 -2.12 -14.35 -17.58
CA THR A 64 -1.84 -15.53 -16.75
C THR A 64 -2.85 -16.65 -16.98
N ARG A 65 -2.39 -17.88 -16.76
CA ARG A 65 -3.25 -19.07 -16.81
C ARG A 65 -4.44 -18.92 -15.85
N ALA A 66 -4.19 -18.44 -14.63
CA ALA A 66 -5.24 -18.24 -13.63
C ALA A 66 -6.38 -17.33 -14.10
N LEU A 67 -6.12 -16.31 -14.93
CA LEU A 67 -7.14 -15.36 -15.38
C LEU A 67 -7.73 -15.69 -16.76
N VAL A 68 -7.00 -16.39 -17.63
CA VAL A 68 -7.49 -16.82 -18.95
C VAL A 68 -8.36 -18.07 -18.85
N GLU A 69 -8.03 -19.00 -17.94
CA GLU A 69 -8.82 -20.22 -17.75
C GLU A 69 -10.15 -19.92 -17.05
N THR A 70 -11.14 -20.78 -17.35
CA THR A 70 -12.44 -20.74 -16.68
C THR A 70 -12.29 -21.08 -15.20
N VAL A 71 -13.14 -20.46 -14.38
CA VAL A 71 -13.18 -20.71 -12.94
C VAL A 71 -13.42 -22.21 -12.70
N SER A 72 -12.45 -22.86 -12.05
CA SER A 72 -12.47 -24.30 -11.83
C SER A 72 -11.87 -24.66 -10.49
N ARG A 73 -12.53 -25.54 -9.74
CA ARG A 73 -11.98 -26.11 -8.51
C ARG A 73 -10.78 -27.04 -8.76
N GLU A 74 -10.63 -27.55 -9.98
CA GLU A 74 -9.48 -28.36 -10.37
C GLU A 74 -8.21 -27.51 -10.57
N ASN A 75 -8.39 -26.21 -10.83
CA ASN A 75 -7.33 -25.22 -10.84
C ASN A 75 -7.62 -24.10 -9.81
N PRO A 76 -7.34 -24.36 -8.51
CA PRO A 76 -7.60 -23.43 -7.42
C PRO A 76 -7.06 -22.01 -7.63
N ALA A 77 -5.94 -21.86 -8.36
CA ALA A 77 -5.35 -20.57 -8.68
C ALA A 77 -6.34 -19.65 -9.42
N THR A 78 -7.22 -20.20 -10.27
CA THR A 78 -8.24 -19.42 -10.99
C THR A 78 -9.19 -18.69 -10.03
N ILE A 79 -9.50 -19.29 -8.88
CA ILE A 79 -10.39 -18.70 -7.87
C ILE A 79 -9.60 -17.76 -6.96
N VAL A 80 -8.48 -18.23 -6.41
CA VAL A 80 -7.64 -17.46 -5.45
C VAL A 80 -7.16 -16.15 -6.05
N PHE A 81 -6.79 -16.14 -7.33
CA PHE A 81 -6.34 -14.93 -8.00
C PHE A 81 -7.47 -13.90 -8.12
N ARG A 82 -8.68 -14.35 -8.49
CA ARG A 82 -9.87 -13.49 -8.61
C ARG A 82 -10.33 -12.96 -7.25
N GLN A 83 -10.24 -13.77 -6.19
CA GLN A 83 -10.46 -13.33 -4.81
C GLN A 83 -9.52 -12.19 -4.40
N ALA A 84 -8.24 -12.29 -4.76
CA ALA A 84 -7.27 -11.23 -4.47
C ALA A 84 -7.57 -9.92 -5.22
N ILE A 85 -8.08 -10.00 -6.46
CA ILE A 85 -8.57 -8.82 -7.18
C ILE A 85 -9.80 -8.22 -6.47
N CYS A 86 -10.77 -9.05 -6.09
CA CYS A 86 -11.95 -8.60 -5.34
C CYS A 86 -11.56 -7.92 -4.02
N LEU A 87 -10.56 -8.44 -3.31
CA LEU A 87 -10.05 -7.86 -2.07
C LEU A 87 -9.59 -6.41 -2.29
N VAL A 88 -8.79 -6.16 -3.33
CA VAL A 88 -8.30 -4.82 -3.66
C VAL A 88 -9.44 -3.89 -4.05
N VAL A 89 -10.28 -4.33 -4.99
CA VAL A 89 -11.35 -3.52 -5.59
C VAL A 89 -12.47 -3.23 -4.59
N SER A 90 -12.66 -4.07 -3.57
CA SER A 90 -13.65 -3.84 -2.51
C SER A 90 -13.56 -2.44 -1.91
N LYS A 91 -12.37 -1.84 -1.91
CA LYS A 91 -12.15 -0.51 -1.36
C LYS A 91 -12.67 0.62 -2.25
N SER A 92 -12.92 0.37 -3.53
CA SER A 92 -13.41 1.39 -4.46
C SER A 92 -14.90 1.70 -4.22
N PRO A 93 -15.30 2.98 -4.18
CA PRO A 93 -16.72 3.35 -4.16
C PRO A 93 -17.50 2.79 -5.36
N SER A 94 -16.84 2.69 -6.53
CA SER A 94 -17.41 2.16 -7.77
C SER A 94 -17.81 0.68 -7.66
N ALA A 95 -17.16 -0.05 -6.75
CA ALA A 95 -17.37 -1.49 -6.58
C ALA A 95 -18.56 -1.84 -5.68
N ARG A 96 -19.10 -0.87 -4.93
CA ARG A 96 -20.03 -1.10 -3.81
C ARG A 96 -21.24 -1.97 -4.16
N GLN A 97 -21.79 -1.82 -5.37
CA GLN A 97 -22.95 -2.59 -5.84
C GLN A 97 -22.63 -4.03 -6.25
N TYR A 98 -21.35 -4.35 -6.45
CA TYR A 98 -20.86 -5.65 -6.92
C TYR A 98 -20.25 -6.49 -5.78
N LEU A 99 -20.26 -5.99 -4.53
CA LEU A 99 -19.67 -6.67 -3.37
C LEU A 99 -20.63 -7.72 -2.79
N ASN A 100 -21.16 -8.58 -3.66
CA ASN A 100 -22.08 -9.64 -3.28
C ASN A 100 -21.31 -10.95 -3.18
N LEU A 101 -21.50 -11.66 -2.07
CA LEU A 101 -21.04 -13.06 -1.94
C LEU A 101 -22.26 -13.98 -1.91
N PRO A 102 -22.14 -15.21 -2.44
CA PRO A 102 -23.19 -16.21 -2.29
C PRO A 102 -23.44 -16.46 -0.80
N GLU A 103 -24.71 -16.57 -0.42
CA GLU A 103 -25.10 -16.93 0.93
C GLU A 103 -24.48 -18.29 1.28
N SER A 104 -23.81 -18.35 2.45
CA SER A 104 -23.40 -19.64 3.02
C SER A 104 -24.65 -20.47 3.33
N GLU A 105 -24.56 -21.80 3.31
CA GLU A 105 -25.66 -22.72 3.65
C GLU A 105 -26.31 -22.42 5.02
N ASP A 106 -25.60 -21.71 5.91
CA ASP A 106 -26.08 -21.26 7.22
C ASP A 106 -26.79 -19.87 7.21
N GLY A 107 -27.01 -19.25 6.04
CA GLY A 107 -27.81 -18.02 5.88
C GLY A 107 -27.24 -16.75 6.52
N GLN A 108 -25.95 -16.72 6.89
CA GLN A 108 -25.47 -15.78 7.91
C GLN A 108 -24.61 -14.58 7.46
N PHE A 109 -24.40 -14.33 6.18
CA PHE A 109 -23.54 -13.20 5.77
C PHE A 109 -24.23 -12.22 4.81
N THR A 110 -25.14 -11.41 5.35
CA THR A 110 -25.38 -10.09 4.74
C THR A 110 -24.20 -9.20 5.12
N LEU A 111 -23.16 -9.20 4.28
CA LEU A 111 -22.03 -8.27 4.43
C LEU A 111 -22.55 -6.84 4.21
N LYS A 112 -22.45 -6.00 5.24
CA LYS A 112 -23.03 -4.65 5.24
C LYS A 112 -22.04 -3.59 4.77
N THR A 113 -20.75 -3.87 4.88
CA THR A 113 -19.69 -2.92 4.57
C THR A 113 -18.63 -3.51 3.62
N PRO A 114 -17.96 -2.67 2.82
CA PRO A 114 -16.81 -3.10 2.02
C PRO A 114 -15.70 -3.76 2.85
N ARG A 115 -15.53 -3.31 4.10
CA ARG A 115 -14.57 -3.88 5.03
C ARG A 115 -14.90 -5.30 5.45
N GLU A 116 -16.16 -5.61 5.81
CA GLU A 116 -16.56 -6.98 6.13
C GLU A 116 -16.35 -7.94 4.94
N PHE A 117 -16.63 -7.47 3.72
CA PHE A 117 -16.35 -8.21 2.49
C PHE A 117 -14.85 -8.49 2.33
N ALA A 118 -14.02 -7.47 2.55
CA ALA A 118 -12.57 -7.60 2.49
C ALA A 118 -12.03 -8.54 3.58
N ASP A 119 -12.54 -8.45 4.81
CA ASP A 119 -12.16 -9.32 5.94
C ASP A 119 -12.45 -10.79 5.62
N ARG A 120 -13.62 -11.10 5.03
CA ARG A 120 -13.98 -12.47 4.63
C ARG A 120 -13.08 -13.01 3.53
N LEU A 121 -12.80 -12.21 2.49
CA LEU A 121 -11.87 -12.61 1.42
C LEU A 121 -10.45 -12.80 1.94
N PHE A 122 -9.97 -11.88 2.77
CA PHE A 122 -8.63 -11.96 3.33
C PHE A 122 -8.43 -13.23 4.16
N GLY A 123 -9.43 -13.59 4.98
CA GLY A 123 -9.40 -14.84 5.77
C GLY A 123 -9.20 -16.09 4.91
N VAL A 124 -9.96 -16.24 3.82
CA VAL A 124 -9.80 -17.39 2.93
C VAL A 124 -8.52 -17.34 2.09
N LEU A 125 -8.06 -16.15 1.71
CA LEU A 125 -6.80 -15.96 0.98
C LEU A 125 -5.59 -16.36 1.84
N LYS A 126 -5.58 -16.05 3.15
CA LYS A 126 -4.53 -16.51 4.07
C LYS A 126 -4.47 -18.03 4.14
N ILE A 127 -5.62 -18.68 4.31
CA ILE A 127 -5.68 -20.15 4.35
C ILE A 127 -5.22 -20.73 3.00
N ALA A 128 -5.67 -20.17 1.88
CA ALA A 128 -5.25 -20.60 0.54
C ALA A 128 -3.75 -20.49 0.33
N GLN A 129 -3.12 -19.41 0.82
CA GLN A 129 -1.68 -19.22 0.82
C GLN A 129 -0.95 -20.24 1.70
N ASP A 130 -1.45 -20.51 2.90
CA ASP A 130 -0.81 -21.43 3.85
C ASP A 130 -0.91 -22.91 3.41
N ILE A 131 -1.99 -23.28 2.74
CA ILE A 131 -2.16 -24.64 2.22
C ILE A 131 -1.55 -24.84 0.82
N GLY A 132 -1.13 -23.76 0.14
CA GLY A 132 -0.43 -23.81 -1.15
C GLY A 132 -1.35 -24.03 -2.35
N LEU A 133 -2.47 -23.29 -2.43
CA LEU A 133 -3.43 -23.43 -3.55
C LEU A 133 -2.95 -22.82 -4.87
N VAL A 134 -2.01 -21.87 -4.82
CA VAL A 134 -1.39 -21.27 -6.01
C VAL A 134 -0.04 -21.94 -6.25
N ASP A 135 0.08 -22.65 -7.36
CA ASP A 135 1.24 -23.45 -7.73
C ASP A 135 2.28 -22.67 -8.53
N ASP A 136 1.85 -21.76 -9.41
CA ASP A 136 2.75 -20.89 -10.15
C ASP A 136 3.32 -19.77 -9.25
N ARG A 137 4.64 -19.61 -9.27
CA ARG A 137 5.33 -18.66 -8.38
C ARG A 137 5.06 -17.21 -8.75
N ILE A 138 4.89 -16.91 -10.04
CA ILE A 138 4.63 -15.55 -10.51
C ILE A 138 3.18 -15.17 -10.20
N GLU A 139 2.24 -16.10 -10.33
CA GLU A 139 0.86 -15.93 -9.87
C GLU A 139 0.82 -15.73 -8.35
N LEU A 140 1.59 -16.50 -7.58
CA LEU A 140 1.68 -16.36 -6.12
C LEU A 140 2.25 -15.00 -5.69
N VAL A 141 3.31 -14.51 -6.35
CA VAL A 141 3.86 -13.16 -6.09
C VAL A 141 2.78 -12.09 -6.26
N GLN A 142 1.97 -12.19 -7.32
CA GLN A 142 0.90 -11.23 -7.60
C GLN A 142 -0.20 -11.31 -6.55
N VAL A 143 -0.65 -12.52 -6.18
CA VAL A 143 -1.65 -12.71 -5.12
C VAL A 143 -1.17 -12.13 -3.79
N LEU A 144 0.07 -12.43 -3.38
CA LEU A 144 0.65 -11.90 -2.14
C LEU A 144 0.72 -10.37 -2.16
N ALA A 145 1.12 -9.77 -3.28
CA ALA A 145 1.17 -8.33 -3.45
C ALA A 145 -0.23 -7.67 -3.41
N LEU A 146 -1.27 -8.33 -3.93
CA LEU A 146 -2.65 -7.84 -3.81
C LEU A 146 -3.16 -7.97 -2.37
N MET A 147 -2.76 -9.02 -1.64
CA MET A 147 -3.16 -9.20 -0.23
C MET A 147 -2.64 -8.10 0.69
N THR A 148 -1.53 -7.41 0.35
CA THR A 148 -1.01 -6.28 1.15
C THR A 148 -1.94 -5.07 1.16
N PHE A 149 -2.99 -5.05 0.33
CA PHE A 149 -3.95 -3.96 0.32
C PHE A 149 -4.92 -3.99 1.50
N HIS A 150 -4.95 -5.08 2.25
CA HIS A 150 -5.85 -5.25 3.38
C HIS A 150 -5.08 -5.44 4.67
N SER A 151 -5.29 -4.52 5.60
CA SER A 151 -4.87 -4.64 6.99
C SER A 151 -6.08 -4.56 7.91
N TYR A 152 -6.09 -5.41 8.93
CA TYR A 152 -7.12 -5.44 9.94
C TYR A 152 -6.53 -5.71 11.32
N GLY A 153 -7.02 -4.97 12.32
CA GLY A 153 -6.67 -5.20 13.71
C GLY A 153 -5.26 -4.71 14.07
N PRO A 154 -4.88 -4.85 15.35
CA PRO A 154 -3.62 -4.33 15.88
C PRO A 154 -2.38 -4.94 15.20
N ASP A 155 -2.45 -6.21 14.79
CA ASP A 155 -1.35 -6.92 14.12
C ASP A 155 -1.42 -6.79 12.58
N GLY A 156 -2.33 -5.95 12.06
CA GLY A 156 -2.57 -5.81 10.63
C GLY A 156 -1.33 -5.31 9.86
N ASP A 157 -0.58 -4.38 10.45
CA ASP A 157 0.65 -3.85 9.84
C ASP A 157 1.76 -4.92 9.76
N ASP A 158 1.84 -5.79 10.76
CA ASP A 158 2.81 -6.88 10.80
C ASP A 158 2.50 -7.93 9.76
N GLU A 159 1.22 -8.25 9.60
CA GLU A 159 0.77 -9.17 8.56
C GLU A 159 0.99 -8.60 7.16
N VAL A 160 0.69 -7.32 6.92
CA VAL A 160 0.95 -6.66 5.63
C VAL A 160 2.45 -6.65 5.30
N ALA A 161 3.31 -6.32 6.27
CA ALA A 161 4.75 -6.37 6.08
C ALA A 161 5.25 -7.80 5.80
N ARG A 162 4.71 -8.80 6.52
CA ARG A 162 5.01 -10.22 6.29
C ARG A 162 4.62 -10.66 4.87
N LEU A 163 3.42 -10.32 4.42
CA LEU A 163 2.93 -10.65 3.07
C LEU A 163 3.77 -9.98 1.98
N CYS A 164 4.12 -8.70 2.17
CA CYS A 164 5.03 -7.99 1.28
C CYS A 164 6.39 -8.70 1.21
N GLY A 165 6.94 -9.09 2.36
CA GLY A 165 8.20 -9.83 2.41
C GLY A 165 8.16 -11.21 1.76
N LEU A 166 7.03 -11.92 1.84
CA LEU A 166 6.83 -13.15 1.07
C LEU A 166 6.80 -12.87 -0.44
N ALA A 167 6.11 -11.82 -0.89
CA ALA A 167 6.09 -11.44 -2.30
C ALA A 167 7.49 -11.13 -2.82
N VAL A 168 8.29 -10.40 -2.04
CA VAL A 168 9.70 -10.09 -2.34
C VAL A 168 10.56 -11.37 -2.34
N HIS A 169 10.39 -12.25 -1.36
CA HIS A 169 11.10 -13.52 -1.29
C HIS A 169 10.84 -14.38 -2.54
N PHE A 170 9.59 -14.54 -2.96
CA PHE A 170 9.25 -15.32 -4.15
C PHE A 170 9.67 -14.64 -5.45
N THR A 171 9.71 -13.30 -5.47
CA THR A 171 10.30 -12.51 -6.57
C THR A 171 11.77 -12.87 -6.76
N TYR A 172 12.56 -12.84 -5.68
CA TYR A 172 13.97 -13.23 -5.74
C TYR A 172 14.17 -14.72 -6.04
N SER A 173 13.38 -15.59 -5.41
CA SER A 173 13.47 -17.04 -5.63
C SER A 173 13.06 -17.48 -7.04
N SER A 174 12.32 -16.63 -7.77
CA SER A 174 11.95 -16.84 -9.17
C SER A 174 12.92 -16.18 -10.15
N GLY A 175 13.96 -15.49 -9.66
CA GLY A 175 14.98 -14.85 -10.50
C GLY A 175 14.56 -13.54 -11.16
N LEU A 176 13.41 -12.94 -10.78
CA LEU A 176 12.86 -11.76 -11.46
C LEU A 176 13.72 -10.49 -11.31
N TYR A 177 14.67 -10.50 -10.38
CA TYR A 177 15.61 -9.42 -10.14
C TYR A 177 16.75 -9.36 -11.17
N TYR A 178 16.94 -10.41 -11.98
CA TYR A 178 17.84 -10.40 -13.13
C TYR A 178 17.10 -10.09 -14.42
N SER A 179 17.84 -9.76 -15.48
CA SER A 179 17.30 -9.70 -16.85
C SER A 179 16.73 -11.05 -17.28
N SER A 180 15.61 -11.03 -18.01
CA SER A 180 15.03 -12.25 -18.61
C SER A 180 16.04 -12.99 -19.49
N ARG A 181 16.02 -14.32 -19.39
CA ARG A 181 16.83 -15.23 -20.19
C ARG A 181 16.04 -15.79 -21.37
N PRO A 182 16.70 -16.23 -22.46
CA PRO A 182 16.02 -16.93 -23.54
C PRO A 182 15.29 -18.18 -23.01
N GLY A 183 13.97 -18.23 -23.21
CA GLY A 183 13.13 -19.34 -22.75
C GLY A 183 12.39 -19.10 -21.43
N ASP A 184 12.58 -17.94 -20.78
CA ASP A 184 11.76 -17.56 -19.62
C ASP A 184 10.28 -17.42 -20.03
N THR A 185 9.39 -17.82 -19.13
CA THR A 185 7.93 -17.76 -19.35
C THR A 185 7.40 -16.33 -19.32
N ILE A 186 8.05 -15.45 -18.56
CA ILE A 186 7.71 -14.03 -18.44
C ILE A 186 8.55 -13.18 -19.41
N SER A 187 7.89 -12.30 -20.16
CA SER A 187 8.58 -11.35 -21.04
C SER A 187 9.36 -10.31 -20.22
N GLU A 188 10.45 -9.78 -20.80
CA GLU A 188 11.25 -8.73 -20.13
C GLU A 188 10.40 -7.50 -19.79
N ALA A 189 9.47 -7.11 -20.67
CA ALA A 189 8.56 -6.00 -20.43
C ALA A 189 7.66 -6.24 -19.21
N ARG A 190 7.06 -7.44 -19.11
CA ARG A 190 6.19 -7.79 -18.00
C ARG A 190 6.95 -7.97 -16.69
N ARG A 191 8.17 -8.51 -16.77
CA ARG A 191 9.11 -8.62 -15.63
C ARG A 191 9.42 -7.25 -15.05
N VAL A 192 9.85 -6.29 -15.89
CA VAL A 192 10.18 -4.93 -15.46
C VAL A 192 8.96 -4.23 -14.87
N GLU A 193 7.79 -4.36 -15.51
CA GLU A 193 6.54 -3.79 -15.02
C GLU A 193 6.15 -4.30 -13.62
N LEU A 194 6.20 -5.63 -13.42
CA LEU A 194 5.94 -6.24 -12.12
C LEU A 194 6.98 -5.84 -11.09
N LEU A 195 8.26 -5.81 -11.45
CA LEU A 195 9.36 -5.45 -10.54
C LEU A 195 9.28 -3.99 -10.08
N CYS A 196 8.97 -3.06 -10.98
CA CYS A 196 8.72 -1.66 -10.64
C CYS A 196 7.48 -1.50 -9.73
N SER A 197 6.44 -2.29 -9.96
CA SER A 197 5.24 -2.32 -9.11
C SER A 197 5.56 -2.82 -7.70
N LEU A 198 6.31 -3.92 -7.59
CA LEU A 198 6.73 -4.50 -6.31
C LEU A 198 7.69 -3.59 -5.55
N PHE A 199 8.65 -2.96 -6.23
CA PHE A 199 9.51 -1.95 -5.63
C PHE A 199 8.68 -0.81 -5.03
N SER A 200 7.72 -0.28 -5.81
CA SER A 200 6.86 0.81 -5.34
C SER A 200 6.00 0.39 -4.14
N LEU A 201 5.44 -0.82 -4.20
CA LEU A 201 4.65 -1.39 -3.11
C LEU A 201 5.48 -1.61 -1.83
N ASP A 202 6.72 -2.12 -1.94
CA ASP A 202 7.65 -2.29 -0.82
C ASP A 202 7.92 -0.96 -0.10
N LYS A 203 8.16 0.13 -0.85
CA LYS A 203 8.36 1.47 -0.25
C LYS A 203 7.10 2.01 0.42
N ILE A 204 5.93 1.80 -0.19
CA ILE A 204 4.66 2.21 0.39
C ILE A 204 4.38 1.42 1.69
N VAL A 205 4.55 0.10 1.67
CA VAL A 205 4.37 -0.76 2.86
C VAL A 205 5.36 -0.37 3.96
N THR A 206 6.62 -0.13 3.62
CA THR A 206 7.65 0.38 4.54
C THR A 206 7.21 1.68 5.21
N MET A 207 6.74 2.64 4.42
CA MET A 207 6.27 3.94 4.92
C MET A 207 5.08 3.80 5.87
N VAL A 208 4.10 2.96 5.52
CA VAL A 208 2.86 2.80 6.29
C VAL A 208 3.10 2.02 7.59
N THR A 209 3.86 0.92 7.53
CA THR A 209 4.06 -0.02 8.64
C THR A 209 5.26 0.32 9.52
N GLY A 210 6.18 1.16 9.04
CA GLY A 210 7.45 1.45 9.71
C GLY A 210 8.44 0.27 9.72
N ARG A 211 8.17 -0.81 8.96
CA ARG A 211 9.06 -1.97 8.83
C ARG A 211 10.12 -1.72 7.76
N PRO A 212 11.33 -2.31 7.85
CA PRO A 212 12.39 -2.07 6.86
C PRO A 212 11.99 -2.47 5.44
N ALA A 213 12.40 -1.64 4.47
CA ALA A 213 12.24 -1.97 3.05
C ALA A 213 13.12 -3.16 2.65
N MET A 214 12.62 -3.98 1.73
CA MET A 214 13.26 -5.24 1.34
C MET A 214 13.87 -5.21 -0.07
N ILE A 215 13.34 -4.39 -0.99
CA ILE A 215 13.91 -4.26 -2.33
C ILE A 215 14.83 -3.05 -2.39
N HIS A 216 16.13 -3.30 -2.53
CA HIS A 216 17.09 -2.24 -2.82
C HIS A 216 17.27 -2.06 -4.33
N ILE A 217 17.23 -0.80 -4.78
CA ILE A 217 17.32 -0.48 -6.22
C ILE A 217 18.61 -0.99 -6.87
N ASN A 218 19.70 -1.10 -6.09
CA ASN A 218 21.00 -1.57 -6.56
C ASN A 218 21.11 -3.11 -6.66
N GLU A 219 20.14 -3.84 -6.13
CA GLU A 219 20.09 -5.32 -6.16
C GLU A 219 19.23 -5.85 -7.30
N ILE A 220 18.55 -4.96 -8.03
CA ILE A 220 17.68 -5.33 -9.14
C ILE A 220 18.23 -4.81 -10.47
N TYR A 221 18.03 -5.59 -11.53
CA TYR A 221 18.32 -5.18 -12.89
C TYR A 221 17.09 -4.50 -13.51
N LEU A 222 17.27 -3.22 -13.86
CA LEU A 222 16.35 -2.44 -14.69
C LEU A 222 17.08 -1.95 -15.94
N PRO A 223 16.45 -1.98 -17.12
CA PRO A 223 17.02 -1.39 -18.34
C PRO A 223 17.27 0.12 -18.17
N SER A 224 18.07 0.69 -19.08
CA SER A 224 18.27 2.14 -19.10
C SER A 224 16.95 2.87 -19.37
N LEU A 225 16.84 4.13 -18.91
CA LEU A 225 15.61 4.91 -19.08
C LEU A 225 15.21 5.11 -20.56
N ASP A 226 16.18 5.09 -21.48
CA ASP A 226 15.96 5.24 -22.92
C ASP A 226 15.56 3.92 -23.61
N ASP A 227 15.64 2.80 -22.90
CA ASP A 227 15.26 1.49 -23.41
C ASP A 227 13.78 1.45 -23.82
N ALA A 228 13.46 0.68 -24.86
CA ALA A 228 12.10 0.52 -25.34
C ALA A 228 11.17 -0.10 -24.27
N VAL A 229 11.69 -0.99 -23.43
CA VAL A 229 10.96 -1.61 -22.32
C VAL A 229 10.53 -0.56 -21.30
N MET A 230 11.46 0.30 -20.86
CA MET A 230 11.16 1.36 -19.90
C MET A 230 10.17 2.39 -20.48
N ARG A 231 10.30 2.71 -21.78
CA ARG A 231 9.38 3.62 -22.47
C ARG A 231 7.98 3.05 -22.71
N ALA A 232 7.82 1.73 -22.66
CA ALA A 232 6.53 1.06 -22.82
C ALA A 232 5.73 0.95 -21.52
N LEU A 233 6.33 1.25 -20.37
CA LEU A 233 5.65 1.19 -19.07
C LEU A 233 4.49 2.20 -19.01
N PRO A 234 3.40 1.87 -18.29
CA PRO A 234 2.30 2.80 -18.07
C PRO A 234 2.77 4.11 -17.40
N PRO A 235 2.33 5.29 -17.87
CA PRO A 235 2.73 6.58 -17.27
C PRO A 235 2.49 6.67 -15.77
N GLY A 236 1.40 6.06 -15.27
CA GLY A 236 1.07 6.02 -13.85
C GLY A 236 2.08 5.22 -13.03
N LEU A 237 2.51 4.07 -13.53
CA LEU A 237 3.59 3.29 -12.91
C LEU A 237 4.92 4.05 -12.93
N VAL A 238 5.27 4.70 -14.03
CA VAL A 238 6.52 5.47 -14.12
C VAL A 238 6.54 6.59 -13.09
N LEU A 239 5.44 7.34 -12.96
CA LEU A 239 5.32 8.40 -11.96
C LEU A 239 5.35 7.83 -10.53
N LEU A 240 4.60 6.76 -10.25
CA LEU A 240 4.62 6.08 -8.96
C LEU A 240 6.04 5.64 -8.58
N PHE A 241 6.74 5.00 -9.51
CA PHE A 241 8.09 4.49 -9.31
C PHE A 241 9.06 5.62 -8.98
N ARG A 242 9.01 6.76 -9.69
CA ARG A 242 9.82 7.94 -9.37
C ARG A 242 9.51 8.54 -7.99
N LEU A 243 8.23 8.59 -7.62
CA LEU A 243 7.83 9.01 -6.26
C LEU A 243 8.38 8.04 -5.21
N CYS A 244 8.36 6.74 -5.49
CA CYS A 244 8.89 5.72 -4.58
C CYS A 244 10.42 5.71 -4.51
N GLN A 245 11.14 6.10 -5.57
CA GLN A 245 12.59 6.35 -5.51
C GLN A 245 12.92 7.56 -4.63
N THR A 246 12.07 8.60 -4.67
CA THR A 246 12.20 9.75 -3.78
C THR A 246 11.88 9.34 -2.33
N LEU A 247 10.83 8.56 -2.14
CA LEU A 247 10.46 7.98 -0.86
C LEU A 247 11.58 7.12 -0.26
N ASP A 248 12.22 6.26 -1.04
CA ASP A 248 13.33 5.40 -0.58
C ASP A 248 14.48 6.23 0.02
N ARG A 249 14.82 7.36 -0.62
CA ARG A 249 15.80 8.31 -0.08
C ARG A 249 15.32 8.98 1.21
N VAL A 250 14.05 9.38 1.25
CA VAL A 250 13.44 10.00 2.45
C VAL A 250 13.36 9.00 3.62
N LEU A 251 13.08 7.73 3.36
CA LEU A 251 13.07 6.67 4.37
C LEU A 251 14.46 6.46 4.99
N GLY A 252 15.54 6.80 4.27
CA GLY A 252 16.90 6.88 4.81
C GLY A 252 17.07 7.79 6.03
N LEU A 253 16.16 8.76 6.24
CA LEU A 253 16.11 9.63 7.43
C LEU A 253 15.61 8.91 8.70
N TYR A 254 14.89 7.80 8.53
CA TYR A 254 14.24 7.05 9.60
C TYR A 254 14.95 5.74 9.94
N GLN A 255 16.03 5.41 9.22
CA GLN A 255 16.85 4.23 9.50
C GLN A 255 17.53 4.33 10.87
N ALA A 256 17.66 3.20 11.56
CA ALA A 256 18.33 3.12 12.85
C ALA A 256 19.82 3.49 12.68
N ARG A 257 20.22 4.64 13.23
CA ARG A 257 21.61 5.10 13.28
C ARG A 257 22.12 5.09 14.71
N PRO A 258 23.42 4.87 14.93
CA PRO A 258 24.00 4.94 16.27
C PRO A 258 23.76 6.33 16.89
N PRO A 259 23.46 6.41 18.20
CA PRO A 259 23.09 7.66 18.88
C PRO A 259 24.19 8.73 18.85
N ASN A 260 25.43 8.37 18.56
CA ASN A 260 26.55 9.30 18.48
C ASN A 260 26.70 9.96 17.10
N GLU A 261 25.90 9.52 16.11
CA GLU A 261 25.65 10.19 14.83
C GLU A 261 24.32 10.95 14.88
N THR A 262 23.93 11.47 16.04
CA THR A 262 22.79 12.37 16.17
C THR A 262 22.95 13.57 15.24
N ALA A 263 22.22 13.52 14.13
CA ALA A 263 21.66 14.66 13.40
C ALA A 263 22.62 15.85 13.16
N LYS A 264 23.88 15.58 12.80
CA LYS A 264 24.68 16.58 12.09
C LYS A 264 24.12 16.66 10.68
N GLU A 265 23.34 17.70 10.42
CA GLU A 265 23.16 18.46 9.16
C GLU A 265 22.85 17.70 7.84
N ASP A 266 23.21 16.42 7.70
CA ASP A 266 22.89 15.51 6.58
C ASP A 266 21.40 15.08 6.55
N CYS A 267 20.59 15.52 7.52
CA CYS A 267 19.15 15.26 7.60
C CYS A 267 18.31 16.24 6.77
N ILE A 268 18.95 17.02 5.91
CA ILE A 268 18.32 18.01 5.06
C ILE A 268 18.21 17.41 3.66
N TRP A 269 17.03 17.44 3.08
CA TRP A 269 16.89 17.22 1.64
C TRP A 269 17.49 18.43 0.92
N GLU A 270 18.81 18.39 0.66
CA GLU A 270 19.58 19.45 0.00
C GLU A 270 19.18 19.63 -1.48
N ALA A 271 18.61 18.58 -2.10
CA ALA A 271 18.20 18.61 -3.49
C ALA A 271 16.97 19.51 -3.71
N SER A 272 16.92 20.21 -4.85
CA SER A 272 15.72 20.92 -5.28
C SER A 272 14.53 19.97 -5.29
N TRP A 273 13.52 20.24 -4.46
CA TRP A 273 12.31 19.44 -4.42
C TRP A 273 11.53 19.66 -5.72
N PRO A 274 11.31 18.61 -6.53
CA PRO A 274 10.70 18.76 -7.84
C PRO A 274 9.23 19.17 -7.70
N GLU A 275 8.76 20.05 -8.58
CA GLU A 275 7.35 20.39 -8.67
C GLU A 275 6.56 19.20 -9.22
N PHE A 276 5.38 18.93 -8.64
CA PHE A 276 4.56 17.80 -9.05
C PHE A 276 4.16 17.89 -10.53
N GLU A 277 3.80 19.08 -11.03
CA GLU A 277 3.46 19.27 -12.45
C GLU A 277 4.60 18.93 -13.39
N VAL A 278 5.85 19.20 -12.99
CA VAL A 278 7.04 18.87 -13.78
C VAL A 278 7.21 17.35 -13.83
N LEU A 279 7.06 16.67 -12.68
CA LEU A 279 7.11 15.20 -12.63
C LEU A 279 6.04 14.55 -13.52
N VAL A 280 4.80 15.07 -13.49
CA VAL A 280 3.69 14.59 -14.33
C VAL A 280 4.01 14.78 -15.82
N LYS A 281 4.60 15.92 -16.20
CA LYS A 281 5.00 16.20 -17.58
C LYS A 281 6.11 15.26 -18.05
N ASP A 282 7.13 15.06 -17.23
CA ASP A 282 8.27 14.20 -17.55
C ASP A 282 7.87 12.72 -17.68
N CYS A 283 6.87 12.29 -16.92
CA CYS A 283 6.34 10.92 -16.97
C CYS A 283 5.25 10.74 -18.04
N LYS A 284 4.87 11.79 -18.77
CA LYS A 284 3.76 11.79 -19.75
C LYS A 284 2.41 11.35 -19.14
N ALA A 285 2.19 11.74 -17.89
CA ALA A 285 1.03 11.35 -17.09
C ALA A 285 -0.14 12.35 -17.14
N GLN A 286 -0.11 13.35 -18.05
CA GLN A 286 -1.12 14.43 -18.09
C GLN A 286 -2.52 13.94 -18.50
N THR A 287 -2.60 12.84 -19.24
CA THR A 287 -3.86 12.30 -19.78
C THR A 287 -4.48 11.23 -18.88
N MET A 288 -3.91 11.00 -17.70
CA MET A 288 -4.44 10.03 -16.74
C MET A 288 -5.78 10.49 -16.16
N HIS A 289 -6.56 9.52 -15.66
CA HIS A 289 -7.83 9.84 -15.01
C HIS A 289 -7.59 10.73 -13.77
N PRO A 290 -8.44 11.75 -13.51
CA PRO A 290 -8.19 12.70 -12.42
C PRO A 290 -8.04 12.06 -11.04
N SER A 291 -8.80 11.00 -10.72
CA SER A 291 -8.68 10.30 -9.43
C SER A 291 -7.34 9.60 -9.24
N THR A 292 -6.78 9.10 -10.34
CA THR A 292 -5.50 8.41 -10.42
C THR A 292 -4.36 9.41 -10.25
N GLN A 293 -4.46 10.57 -10.89
CA GLN A 293 -3.51 11.67 -10.73
C GLN A 293 -3.56 12.24 -9.31
N ALA A 294 -4.76 12.46 -8.75
CA ALA A 294 -4.95 12.93 -7.37
C ALA A 294 -4.34 11.95 -6.35
N CYS A 295 -4.44 10.63 -6.59
CA CYS A 295 -3.78 9.63 -5.76
C CYS A 295 -2.24 9.75 -5.78
N LEU A 296 -1.64 9.99 -6.94
CA LEU A 296 -0.20 10.18 -7.07
C LEU A 296 0.26 11.53 -6.48
N GLU A 297 -0.54 12.57 -6.63
CA GLU A 297 -0.30 13.88 -5.98
C GLU A 297 -0.38 13.78 -4.46
N LEU A 298 -1.32 12.99 -3.96
CA LEU A 298 -1.44 12.70 -2.53
C LEU A 298 -0.18 12.00 -2.02
N LEU A 299 0.33 10.98 -2.72
CA LEU A 299 1.59 10.32 -2.36
C LEU A 299 2.76 11.31 -2.39
N TYR A 300 2.87 12.15 -3.42
CA TYR A 300 3.89 13.19 -3.50
C TYR A 300 3.88 14.10 -2.26
N ASN A 301 2.69 14.54 -1.82
CA ASN A 301 2.56 15.35 -0.62
C ASN A 301 2.89 14.56 0.64
N VAL A 302 2.51 13.29 0.74
CA VAL A 302 2.91 12.42 1.86
C VAL A 302 4.43 12.36 1.98
N VAL A 303 5.14 12.08 0.88
CA VAL A 303 6.62 12.07 0.83
C VAL A 303 7.18 13.44 1.23
N GLY A 304 6.53 14.53 0.80
CA GLY A 304 6.85 15.90 1.22
C GLY A 304 6.73 16.14 2.72
N VAL A 305 5.71 15.59 3.38
CA VAL A 305 5.54 15.69 4.83
C VAL A 305 6.64 14.92 5.57
N ILE A 306 6.92 13.67 5.18
CA ILE A 306 7.92 12.85 5.87
C ILE A 306 9.37 13.21 5.52
N SER A 307 9.60 14.02 4.49
CA SER A 307 10.94 14.56 4.16
C SER A 307 11.56 15.44 5.24
N TYR A 308 10.78 15.83 6.24
CA TYR A 308 11.22 16.60 7.40
C TYR A 308 10.90 15.86 8.69
N ARG A 309 11.93 15.58 9.49
CA ARG A 309 11.78 15.03 10.85
C ARG A 309 11.87 16.18 11.88
N PRO A 310 10.77 16.52 12.57
CA PRO A 310 10.83 17.50 13.65
C PRO A 310 11.71 16.99 14.80
N PRO A 311 12.55 17.85 15.42
CA PRO A 311 13.36 17.46 16.58
C PRO A 311 12.47 17.09 17.77
N GLU A 312 12.90 16.11 18.56
CA GLU A 312 12.26 15.74 19.83
C GLU A 312 12.51 16.84 20.88
N ILE A 313 11.50 17.09 21.73
CA ILE A 313 11.43 18.26 22.63
C ILE A 313 12.65 18.36 23.56
N GLU A 314 13.21 17.24 24.02
CA GLU A 314 14.38 17.18 24.89
C GLU A 314 15.66 17.74 24.23
N THR A 315 15.76 17.70 22.90
CA THR A 315 16.92 18.23 22.16
C THR A 315 16.86 19.74 21.88
N ILE A 316 15.71 20.39 22.15
CA ILE A 316 15.54 21.83 21.96
C ILE A 316 16.17 22.60 23.13
N GLU A 317 16.12 22.04 24.34
CA GLU A 317 16.70 22.66 25.54
C GLU A 317 18.24 22.65 25.53
N THR A 318 18.86 21.75 24.75
CA THR A 318 20.32 21.63 24.61
C THR A 318 20.91 22.33 23.39
N ARG A 319 20.09 22.92 22.51
CA ARG A 319 20.59 23.68 21.36
C ARG A 319 20.79 25.14 21.78
N ASP A 320 22.05 25.57 21.77
CA ASP A 320 22.44 26.97 21.94
C ASP A 320 21.50 27.88 21.14
N THR A 321 20.88 28.83 21.85
CA THR A 321 19.82 29.71 21.34
C THR A 321 20.29 30.72 20.27
N ASP A 322 21.55 30.67 19.84
CA ASP A 322 22.19 31.71 19.03
C ASP A 322 22.38 31.35 17.55
N SER A 323 22.14 30.11 17.11
CA SER A 323 22.22 29.75 15.68
C SER A 323 20.85 29.86 15.00
N THR A 324 20.70 30.81 14.07
CA THR A 324 19.55 30.84 13.17
C THR A 324 19.48 29.54 12.36
N PRO A 325 18.31 28.86 12.28
CA PRO A 325 18.19 27.63 11.51
C PRO A 325 18.53 27.90 10.05
N SER A 326 19.31 27.00 9.44
CA SER A 326 19.72 27.11 8.03
C SER A 326 18.50 27.29 7.11
N THR A 327 18.71 27.96 5.98
CA THR A 327 17.66 28.21 4.96
C THR A 327 16.94 26.93 4.54
N GLU A 328 17.65 25.80 4.55
CA GLU A 328 17.16 24.51 4.09
C GLU A 328 16.28 23.79 5.14
N ILE A 329 16.61 23.94 6.43
CA ILE A 329 15.72 23.48 7.51
C ILE A 329 14.40 24.26 7.45
N ARG A 330 14.48 25.57 7.16
CA ARG A 330 13.28 26.42 7.00
C ARG A 330 12.44 25.97 5.81
N SER A 331 13.06 25.72 4.65
CA SER A 331 12.33 25.28 3.44
C SER A 331 11.67 23.92 3.64
N SER A 332 12.36 22.97 4.28
CA SER A 332 11.82 21.64 4.60
C SER A 332 10.66 21.73 5.60
N ARG A 333 10.76 22.60 6.62
CA ARG A 333 9.66 22.85 7.56
C ARG A 333 8.44 23.49 6.89
N ILE A 334 8.64 24.41 5.94
CA ILE A 334 7.56 25.02 5.16
C ILE A 334 6.88 23.95 4.30
N ARG A 335 7.67 23.13 3.58
CA ARG A 335 7.18 22.04 2.75
C ARG A 335 6.34 21.05 3.56
N HIS A 336 6.83 20.64 4.72
CA HIS A 336 6.14 19.74 5.64
C HIS A 336 4.72 20.24 5.99
N LYS A 337 4.59 21.52 6.35
CA LYS A 337 3.29 22.11 6.68
C LYS A 337 2.40 22.28 5.44
N TYR A 338 2.96 22.76 4.33
CA TYR A 338 2.22 22.97 3.10
C TYR A 338 1.67 21.65 2.54
N CYS A 339 2.50 20.61 2.45
CA CYS A 339 2.07 19.30 1.97
C CYS A 339 1.00 18.67 2.88
N ALA A 340 1.09 18.85 4.20
CA ALA A 340 0.06 18.38 5.12
C ALA A 340 -1.31 19.03 4.86
N GLN A 341 -1.33 20.31 4.49
CA GLN A 341 -2.56 21.02 4.11
C GLN A 341 -3.07 20.62 2.72
N GLN A 342 -2.17 20.39 1.76
CA GLN A 342 -2.54 19.89 0.43
C GLN A 342 -3.18 18.50 0.51
N ILE A 343 -2.67 17.60 1.37
CA ILE A 343 -3.30 16.30 1.63
C ILE A 343 -4.79 16.46 1.99
N LEU A 344 -5.13 17.39 2.89
CA LEU A 344 -6.52 17.60 3.29
C LEU A 344 -7.38 18.12 2.14
N SER A 345 -6.81 18.93 1.25
CA SER A 345 -7.52 19.46 0.09
C SER A 345 -7.73 18.39 -0.99
N ILE A 346 -6.75 17.51 -1.20
CA ILE A 346 -6.82 16.42 -2.18
C ILE A 346 -7.76 15.30 -1.70
N LEU A 347 -7.77 14.99 -0.40
CA LEU A 347 -8.66 13.97 0.16
C LEU A 347 -10.15 14.31 0.06
N ASP A 348 -10.50 15.59 -0.12
CA ASP A 348 -11.87 16.02 -0.39
C ASP A 348 -12.29 15.77 -1.85
N LEU A 349 -11.34 15.41 -2.72
CA LEU A 349 -11.59 14.99 -4.10
C LEU A 349 -11.82 13.47 -4.18
N GLN A 350 -12.25 12.99 -5.34
CA GLN A 350 -12.26 11.56 -5.62
C GLN A 350 -10.84 11.06 -5.87
N VAL A 351 -10.38 10.13 -5.05
CA VAL A 351 -9.02 9.56 -5.10
C VAL A 351 -9.10 8.05 -5.29
N THR A 352 -8.22 7.50 -6.14
CA THR A 352 -8.06 6.04 -6.23
C THR A 352 -7.63 5.46 -4.89
N ASN A 353 -8.31 4.42 -4.43
CA ASN A 353 -8.10 3.84 -3.11
C ASN A 353 -6.90 2.88 -3.08
N LEU A 354 -5.73 3.41 -2.70
CA LEU A 354 -4.52 2.65 -2.40
C LEU A 354 -4.30 2.48 -0.88
N PRO A 355 -3.43 1.55 -0.43
CA PRO A 355 -3.32 1.22 1.00
C PRO A 355 -2.82 2.36 1.89
N PHE A 356 -2.13 3.36 1.33
CA PHE A 356 -1.57 4.49 2.10
C PHE A 356 -2.56 5.64 2.33
N ILE A 357 -3.77 5.62 1.76
CA ILE A 357 -4.74 6.72 1.87
C ILE A 357 -5.06 7.06 3.35
N PRO A 358 -5.36 6.08 4.25
CA PRO A 358 -5.56 6.35 5.68
C PRO A 358 -4.31 6.92 6.37
N TYR A 359 -3.12 6.47 5.96
CA TYR A 359 -1.86 6.97 6.47
C TYR A 359 -1.67 8.46 6.13
N ALA A 360 -2.00 8.87 4.90
CA ALA A 360 -1.95 10.28 4.49
C ALA A 360 -2.81 11.17 5.40
N ALA A 361 -4.08 10.77 5.63
CA ALA A 361 -4.99 11.51 6.51
C ALA A 361 -4.49 11.57 7.97
N SER A 362 -3.96 10.45 8.48
CA SER A 362 -3.39 10.34 9.83
C SER A 362 -2.12 11.20 9.99
N LEU A 363 -1.31 11.29 8.94
CA LEU A 363 -0.11 12.10 8.90
C LEU A 363 -0.47 13.60 8.95
N SER A 364 -1.45 14.06 8.16
CA SER A 364 -1.95 15.44 8.24
C SER A 364 -2.55 15.77 9.60
N LEU A 365 -3.32 14.86 10.20
CA LEU A 365 -3.83 15.00 11.57
C LEU A 365 -2.68 15.21 12.56
N THR A 366 -1.60 14.43 12.45
CA THR A 366 -0.43 14.54 13.33
C THR A 366 0.25 15.91 13.20
N VAL A 367 0.40 16.43 11.98
CA VAL A 367 0.97 17.78 11.75
C VAL A 367 0.06 18.87 12.30
N ALA A 368 -1.25 18.74 12.14
CA ALA A 368 -2.24 19.68 12.65
C ALA A 368 -2.27 19.70 14.19
N LEU A 369 -2.27 18.53 14.84
CA LEU A 369 -2.21 18.41 16.31
C LEU A 369 -0.91 18.99 16.89
N ARG A 370 0.23 18.72 16.26
CA ARG A 370 1.50 19.36 16.65
C ARG A 370 1.44 20.88 16.50
N SER A 371 0.86 21.37 15.42
CA SER A 371 0.68 22.81 15.22
C SER A 371 -0.24 23.42 16.27
N LEU A 372 -1.31 22.73 16.66
CA LEU A 372 -2.21 23.16 17.73
C LEU A 372 -1.49 23.27 19.08
N LYS A 373 -0.67 22.28 19.43
CA LYS A 373 0.12 22.25 20.67
C LYS A 373 1.17 23.36 20.77
N HIS A 374 1.85 23.67 19.66
CA HIS A 374 3.03 24.54 19.68
C HIS A 374 2.78 26.00 19.26
N THR A 375 1.56 26.35 18.83
CA THR A 375 1.27 27.70 18.34
C THR A 375 0.83 28.63 19.47
N SER A 376 1.51 29.78 19.59
CA SER A 376 1.14 30.86 20.53
C SER A 376 0.08 31.81 19.95
N LEU A 377 0.08 32.01 18.62
CA LEU A 377 -0.83 32.90 17.92
C LEU A 377 -2.24 32.30 17.82
N GLU A 378 -3.24 33.05 18.28
CA GLU A 378 -4.64 32.63 18.30
C GLU A 378 -5.19 32.31 16.89
N THR A 379 -4.87 33.15 15.89
CA THR A 379 -5.27 32.92 14.50
C THR A 379 -4.74 31.59 13.97
N THR A 380 -3.47 31.28 14.21
CA THR A 380 -2.84 30.02 13.78
C THR A 380 -3.40 28.83 14.55
N ARG A 381 -3.71 29.01 15.84
CA ARG A 381 -4.37 27.99 16.66
C ARG A 381 -5.75 27.64 16.10
N LYS A 382 -6.54 28.64 15.72
CA LYS A 382 -7.85 28.44 15.07
C LYS A 382 -7.72 27.67 13.76
N MET A 383 -6.80 28.07 12.88
CA MET A 383 -6.54 27.34 11.63
C MET A 383 -6.11 25.88 11.88
N ALA A 384 -5.21 25.64 12.84
CA ALA A 384 -4.79 24.29 13.19
C ALA A 384 -5.96 23.44 13.71
N ARG A 385 -6.89 24.05 14.47
CA ARG A 385 -8.10 23.38 14.94
C ARG A 385 -9.02 22.99 13.77
N ASP A 386 -9.20 23.89 12.81
CA ASP A 386 -9.99 23.61 11.60
C ASP A 386 -9.37 22.46 10.78
N ASP A 387 -8.04 22.44 10.65
CA ASP A 387 -7.28 21.37 9.98
C ASP A 387 -7.44 20.02 10.71
N VAL A 388 -7.39 20.00 12.06
CA VAL A 388 -7.66 18.80 12.86
C VAL A 388 -9.08 18.28 12.59
N GLN A 389 -10.08 19.16 12.62
CA GLN A 389 -11.47 18.76 12.37
C GLN A 389 -11.67 18.22 10.96
N ARG A 390 -11.06 18.83 9.95
CA ARG A 390 -11.09 18.34 8.56
C ARG A 390 -10.44 16.96 8.43
N SER A 391 -9.28 16.78 9.08
CA SER A 391 -8.60 15.48 9.11
C SER A 391 -9.46 14.38 9.73
N LEU A 392 -10.13 14.67 10.85
CA LEU A 392 -11.03 13.72 11.52
C LEU A 392 -12.23 13.35 10.64
N ARG A 393 -12.86 14.32 9.95
CA ARG A 393 -13.95 14.02 9.01
C ARG A 393 -13.50 13.09 7.87
N ASN A 394 -12.31 13.31 7.32
CA ASN A 394 -11.78 12.48 6.24
C ASN A 394 -11.44 11.07 6.75
N LEU A 395 -10.91 10.94 7.98
CA LEU A 395 -10.69 9.64 8.62
C LEU A 395 -12.01 8.90 8.91
N ASP A 396 -13.06 9.59 9.34
CA ASP A 396 -14.37 8.97 9.57
C ASP A 396 -14.99 8.46 8.27
N ALA A 397 -14.85 9.20 7.17
CA ALA A 397 -15.30 8.75 5.85
C ALA A 397 -14.55 7.50 5.36
N LEU A 398 -13.25 7.38 5.71
CA LEU A 398 -12.42 6.23 5.36
C LEU A 398 -12.63 5.02 6.30
N ALA A 399 -13.21 5.22 7.49
CA ALA A 399 -13.36 4.18 8.51
C ALA A 399 -14.25 3.00 8.07
N GLU A 400 -15.19 3.23 7.14
CA GLU A 400 -16.01 2.16 6.56
C GLU A 400 -15.18 1.15 5.74
N THR A 401 -14.03 1.59 5.19
CA THR A 401 -13.20 0.81 4.27
C THR A 401 -11.85 0.39 4.90
N TYR A 402 -11.34 1.18 5.85
CA TYR A 402 -10.01 1.01 6.43
C TYR A 402 -10.05 1.02 7.96
N TRP A 403 -9.54 -0.04 8.58
CA TRP A 403 -9.45 -0.12 10.04
C TRP A 403 -8.56 0.97 10.64
N HIS A 404 -7.39 1.27 10.04
CA HIS A 404 -6.48 2.29 10.57
C HIS A 404 -7.11 3.68 10.62
N ALA A 405 -8.01 4.00 9.69
CA ALA A 405 -8.69 5.30 9.68
C ALA A 405 -9.59 5.47 10.91
N GLU A 406 -10.33 4.42 11.27
CA GLU A 406 -11.16 4.36 12.49
C GLU A 406 -10.29 4.57 13.74
N GLN A 407 -9.15 3.87 13.83
CA GLN A 407 -8.24 3.99 14.97
C GLN A 407 -7.61 5.37 15.08
N ALA A 408 -7.13 5.92 13.98
CA ALA A 408 -6.53 7.25 13.93
C ALA A 408 -7.54 8.33 14.30
N SER A 409 -8.80 8.23 13.84
CA SER A 409 -9.88 9.15 14.25
C SER A 409 -10.13 9.07 15.76
N ARG A 410 -10.20 7.85 16.33
CA ARG A 410 -10.41 7.63 17.76
C ARG A 410 -9.29 8.26 18.61
N VAL A 411 -8.03 7.99 18.27
CA VAL A 411 -6.86 8.55 18.99
C VAL A 411 -6.81 10.08 18.81
N GLY A 412 -7.06 10.57 17.60
CA GLY A 412 -7.09 12.01 17.31
C GLY A 412 -8.11 12.78 18.15
N ARG A 413 -9.31 12.23 18.33
CA ARG A 413 -10.37 12.83 19.16
C ARG A 413 -9.99 12.87 20.64
N GLN A 414 -9.35 11.83 21.17
CA GLN A 414 -8.87 11.80 22.55
C GLN A 414 -7.80 12.86 22.80
N LEU A 415 -6.86 13.02 21.86
CA LEU A 415 -5.83 14.06 21.95
C LEU A 415 -6.43 15.47 21.87
N LEU A 416 -7.41 15.69 20.97
CA LEU A 416 -8.10 16.98 20.87
C LEU A 416 -8.83 17.35 22.17
N GLN A 417 -9.50 16.38 22.81
CA GLN A 417 -10.16 16.59 24.11
C GLN A 417 -9.15 16.94 25.22
N THR A 418 -7.98 16.32 25.21
CA THR A 418 -6.91 16.62 26.19
C THR A 418 -6.44 18.07 26.03
N TYR A 419 -6.20 18.52 24.81
CA TYR A 419 -5.80 19.89 24.54
C TYR A 419 -6.87 20.94 24.86
N ASP A 420 -8.15 20.56 24.80
CA ASP A 420 -9.26 21.42 25.22
C ASP A 420 -9.40 21.48 26.76
N GLY A 421 -9.10 20.38 27.45
CA GLY A 421 -9.13 20.27 28.90
C GLY A 421 -8.02 21.05 29.62
N ASP A 422 -6.84 21.16 29.00
CA ASP A 422 -5.69 21.92 29.53
C ASP A 422 -5.86 23.46 29.46
N THR A 423 -7.01 23.94 28.98
CA THR A 423 -7.32 25.37 28.81
C THR A 423 -8.04 26.03 30.01
N TYR A 424 -8.12 25.36 31.17
CA TYR A 424 -8.80 25.86 32.37
C TYR A 424 -7.90 25.97 33.61
#